data_AF-A0A7W7WG89-F1
#
_entry.id   AF-A0A7W7WG89-F1
#
_cell.length_a   1.000
_cell.length_b   1.000
_cell.length_c   1.000
_cell.angle_alpha   90.00
_cell.angle_beta   90.00
_cell.angle_gamma   90.00
#
_symmetry.space_group_name_H-M   'P 1'
#
loop_
_entity.id
_entity.type
_entity.pdbx_description
1 polymer ?
#
loop_
_entity_poly.entity_id
_entity_poly.type
_entity_poly.pdbx_seq_one_letter_code
_entity_poly.pdbx_strand_id
1 'polypeptide(L)'
;MTISETVTVDQVIDRMRQLQASLPPGDGVAVFNGMYLTVTELVQQRLGASYFDDPAAMARLDAVFAGRWLAAVDAVARGARPTACWRPLFELRGHRGIHPLQFALAGMNAHIEHDLPLSVVDLCRELGREPAEVEADYLRINALLAQVEDQVRDELLPGPEQLDLADPLLHVIGVWSIDRARDAAWASALALWELRELPFVGPAFRTALDGSVGMVSRALLTPLNGRGRLPA
;
A
#
# COMPACT_ATOMS: atom_id res chain seq x y z
N MET A 1 4.52 18.74 22.37
CA MET A 1 4.08 18.98 20.99
C MET A 1 2.59 18.73 20.98
N THR A 2 1.83 19.80 20.82
CA THR A 2 0.36 19.87 20.94
C THR A 2 -0.28 18.98 19.88
N ILE A 3 -1.40 18.35 20.23
CA ILE A 3 -2.11 17.37 19.38
C ILE A 3 -2.46 18.01 18.03
N SER A 4 -1.96 17.32 17.01
CA SER A 4 -2.02 17.49 15.57
C SER A 4 -3.36 18.01 15.03
N GLU A 5 -3.28 18.98 14.13
CA GLU A 5 -4.32 19.23 13.13
C GLU A 5 -4.59 17.92 12.39
N THR A 6 -5.85 17.50 12.33
CA THR A 6 -6.28 16.24 11.73
C THR A 6 -6.09 16.32 10.21
N VAL A 7 -5.15 15.53 9.68
CA VAL A 7 -4.91 15.45 8.23
C VAL A 7 -6.18 15.01 7.51
N THR A 8 -6.57 15.74 6.45
CA THR A 8 -7.74 15.44 5.61
C THR A 8 -7.34 14.69 4.33
N VAL A 9 -8.33 14.05 3.68
CA VAL A 9 -8.14 13.39 2.37
C VAL A 9 -7.63 14.39 1.32
N ASP A 10 -8.15 15.61 1.31
CA ASP A 10 -7.72 16.66 0.38
C ASP A 10 -6.24 17.03 0.58
N GLN A 11 -5.82 17.20 1.84
CA GLN A 11 -4.43 17.50 2.19
C GLN A 11 -3.48 16.37 1.79
N VAL A 12 -3.93 15.11 1.92
CA VAL A 12 -3.20 13.93 1.47
C VAL A 12 -3.04 13.95 -0.05
N ILE A 13 -4.13 14.15 -0.79
CA ILE A 13 -4.12 14.21 -2.26
C ILE A 13 -3.15 15.29 -2.75
N ASP A 14 -3.21 16.48 -2.16
CA ASP A 14 -2.30 17.57 -2.51
C ASP A 14 -0.83 17.21 -2.23
N ARG A 15 -0.56 16.60 -1.08
CA ARG A 15 0.79 16.14 -0.73
C ARG A 15 1.30 15.05 -1.68
N MET A 16 0.45 14.12 -2.07
CA MET A 16 0.78 13.04 -3.01
C MET A 16 1.03 13.58 -4.42
N ARG A 17 0.28 14.58 -4.88
CA ARG A 17 0.52 15.29 -6.15
C ARG A 17 1.85 16.04 -6.14
N GLN A 18 2.16 16.75 -5.06
CA GLN A 18 3.46 17.41 -4.88
C GLN A 18 4.61 16.41 -4.87
N LEU A 19 4.42 15.28 -4.18
CA LEU A 19 5.39 14.18 -4.20
C LEU A 19 5.59 13.67 -5.63
N GLN A 20 4.50 13.36 -6.36
CA GLN A 20 4.57 12.89 -7.74
C GLN A 20 5.37 13.82 -8.64
N ALA A 21 5.12 15.13 -8.54
CA ALA A 21 5.80 16.14 -9.35
C ALA A 21 7.30 16.28 -9.04
N SER A 22 7.74 15.85 -7.85
CA SER A 22 9.14 15.91 -7.42
C SER A 22 9.96 14.68 -7.79
N LEU A 23 9.31 13.58 -8.19
CA LEU A 23 9.96 12.29 -8.42
C LEU A 23 10.44 12.17 -9.87
N PRO A 24 11.61 11.54 -10.12
CA PRO A 24 12.11 11.37 -11.47
C PRO A 24 11.24 10.39 -12.28
N PRO A 25 11.15 10.55 -13.61
CA PRO A 25 10.49 9.58 -14.48
C PRO A 25 11.06 8.18 -14.32
N GLY A 26 10.19 7.17 -14.22
CA GLY A 26 10.59 5.76 -14.07
C GLY A 26 11.02 5.36 -12.65
N ASP A 27 10.88 6.25 -11.65
CA ASP A 27 11.11 5.91 -10.25
C ASP A 27 9.99 5.01 -9.71
N GLY A 28 10.34 3.88 -9.10
CA GLY A 28 9.38 2.93 -8.52
C GLY A 28 8.49 3.54 -7.44
N VAL A 29 8.98 4.52 -6.69
CA VAL A 29 8.17 5.30 -5.74
C VAL A 29 7.13 6.14 -6.48
N ALA A 30 7.48 6.71 -7.64
CA ALA A 30 6.54 7.46 -8.47
C ALA A 30 5.46 6.56 -9.08
N VAL A 31 5.82 5.32 -9.44
CA VAL A 31 4.85 4.34 -9.94
C VAL A 31 3.82 4.00 -8.87
N PHE A 32 4.26 3.62 -7.67
CA PHE A 32 3.33 3.32 -6.58
C PHE A 32 2.52 4.55 -6.14
N ASN A 33 3.17 5.70 -5.97
CA ASN A 33 2.48 6.93 -5.54
C ASN A 33 1.41 7.38 -6.54
N GLY A 34 1.67 7.29 -7.85
CA GLY A 34 0.69 7.62 -8.89
C GLY A 34 -0.53 6.71 -8.84
N MET A 35 -0.32 5.39 -8.77
CA MET A 35 -1.43 4.43 -8.64
C MET A 35 -2.22 4.66 -7.36
N TYR A 36 -1.54 4.86 -6.22
CA TYR A 36 -2.21 5.10 -4.95
C TYR A 36 -3.00 6.42 -4.96
N LEU A 37 -2.49 7.47 -5.59
CA LEU A 37 -3.19 8.74 -5.77
C LEU A 37 -4.53 8.54 -6.49
N THR A 38 -4.55 7.73 -7.56
CA THR A 38 -5.79 7.39 -8.27
C THR A 38 -6.82 6.72 -7.35
N VAL A 39 -6.39 5.78 -6.51
CA VAL A 39 -7.28 5.15 -5.51
C VAL A 39 -7.83 6.18 -4.52
N THR A 40 -6.97 7.03 -3.97
CA THR A 40 -7.36 8.05 -2.97
C THR A 40 -8.34 9.08 -3.57
N GLU A 41 -8.13 9.52 -4.81
CA GLU A 41 -9.05 10.41 -5.52
C GLU A 41 -10.42 9.75 -5.78
N LEU A 42 -10.46 8.46 -6.09
CA LEU A 42 -11.70 7.70 -6.22
C LEU A 42 -12.44 7.59 -4.89
N VAL A 43 -11.72 7.33 -3.78
CA VAL A 43 -12.31 7.32 -2.43
C VAL A 43 -12.90 8.69 -2.11
N GLN A 44 -12.16 9.78 -2.33
CA GLN A 44 -12.62 11.15 -2.11
C GLN A 44 -13.96 11.43 -2.82
N GLN A 45 -14.09 11.03 -4.09
CA GLN A 45 -15.33 11.18 -4.85
C GLN A 45 -16.50 10.41 -4.24
N ARG A 46 -16.25 9.22 -3.68
CA ARG A 46 -17.28 8.36 -3.08
C ARG A 46 -17.73 8.81 -1.69
N LEU A 47 -16.87 9.51 -0.95
CA LEU A 47 -17.23 10.11 0.34
C LEU A 47 -18.43 11.07 0.22
N GLY A 48 -18.56 11.80 -0.91
CA GLY A 48 -19.68 12.71 -1.17
C GLY A 48 -20.93 12.07 -1.79
N ALA A 49 -20.89 10.77 -2.12
CA ALA A 49 -21.89 10.12 -2.98
C ALA A 49 -22.85 9.17 -2.23
N SER A 50 -22.97 9.29 -0.90
CA SER A 50 -23.74 8.36 -0.04
C SER A 50 -23.35 6.89 -0.24
N TYR A 51 -22.07 6.65 -0.56
CA TYR A 51 -21.56 5.32 -0.85
C TYR A 51 -21.22 4.54 0.42
N PHE A 52 -20.70 5.22 1.43
CA PHE A 52 -20.31 4.64 2.72
C PHE A 52 -21.42 4.83 3.77
N ASP A 53 -21.51 3.89 4.71
CA ASP A 53 -22.46 3.97 5.82
C ASP A 53 -21.99 5.04 6.82
N ASP A 54 -20.68 5.14 7.04
CA ASP A 54 -20.02 6.21 7.80
C ASP A 54 -18.91 6.89 6.97
N PRO A 55 -19.27 7.86 6.12
CA PRO A 55 -18.28 8.60 5.32
C PRO A 55 -17.23 9.32 6.16
N ALA A 56 -17.54 9.74 7.40
CA ALA A 56 -16.58 10.42 8.25
C ALA A 56 -15.50 9.46 8.76
N ALA A 57 -15.89 8.26 9.21
CA ALA A 57 -14.96 7.21 9.58
C ALA A 57 -14.09 6.78 8.38
N MET A 58 -14.68 6.68 7.19
CA MET A 58 -13.93 6.32 5.98
C MET A 58 -12.96 7.40 5.53
N ALA A 59 -13.34 8.68 5.58
CA ALA A 59 -12.42 9.78 5.33
C ALA A 59 -11.26 9.78 6.32
N ARG A 60 -11.54 9.47 7.59
CA ARG A 60 -10.52 9.38 8.63
C ARG A 60 -9.57 8.21 8.40
N LEU A 61 -10.10 7.03 8.07
CA LEU A 61 -9.32 5.84 7.75
C LEU A 61 -8.40 6.11 6.57
N ASP A 62 -8.93 6.67 5.48
CA ASP A 62 -8.17 6.99 4.27
C ASP A 62 -7.02 7.97 4.56
N ALA A 63 -7.28 9.03 5.34
CA ALA A 63 -6.25 9.99 5.71
C ALA A 63 -5.16 9.39 6.62
N VAL A 64 -5.53 8.56 7.61
CA VAL A 64 -4.56 7.86 8.49
C VAL A 64 -3.73 6.87 7.68
N PHE A 65 -4.39 6.14 6.78
CA PHE A 65 -3.76 5.15 5.92
C PHE A 65 -2.72 5.80 5.01
N ALA A 66 -3.11 6.85 4.28
CA ALA A 66 -2.20 7.60 3.43
C ALA A 66 -1.08 8.29 4.21
N GLY A 67 -1.38 8.75 5.43
CA GLY A 67 -0.39 9.31 6.35
C GLY A 67 0.77 8.36 6.64
N ARG A 68 0.53 7.03 6.67
CA ARG A 68 1.60 6.03 6.85
C ARG A 68 2.54 5.95 5.66
N TRP A 69 2.00 5.97 4.44
CA TRP A 69 2.79 6.03 3.21
C TRP A 69 3.65 7.30 3.18
N LEU A 70 3.04 8.46 3.43
CA LEU A 70 3.74 9.74 3.44
C LEU A 70 4.79 9.81 4.55
N ALA A 71 4.54 9.21 5.72
CA ALA A 71 5.53 9.09 6.78
C ALA A 71 6.74 8.25 6.37
N ALA A 72 6.54 7.18 5.59
CA ALA A 72 7.65 6.38 5.05
C ALA A 72 8.49 7.19 4.05
N VAL A 73 7.84 7.96 3.17
CA VAL A 73 8.51 8.87 2.23
C VAL A 73 9.32 9.92 2.98
N ASP A 74 8.72 10.59 3.96
CA ASP A 74 9.37 11.66 4.73
C ASP A 74 10.51 11.12 5.60
N ALA A 75 10.39 9.89 6.13
CA ALA A 75 11.47 9.25 6.86
C ALA A 75 12.71 9.07 5.96
N VAL A 76 12.53 8.54 4.75
CA VAL A 76 13.61 8.36 3.77
C VAL A 76 14.20 9.71 3.35
N ALA A 77 13.36 10.72 3.10
CA ALA A 77 13.81 12.06 2.72
C ALA A 77 14.70 12.72 3.80
N ARG A 78 14.48 12.40 5.08
CA ARG A 78 15.30 12.84 6.21
C ARG A 78 16.52 11.94 6.49
N GLY A 79 16.78 10.94 5.65
CA GLY A 79 17.88 9.98 5.83
C GLY A 79 17.62 8.93 6.91
N ALA A 80 16.39 8.81 7.41
CA ALA A 80 16.00 7.75 8.34
C ALA A 80 15.62 6.47 7.59
N ARG A 81 15.66 5.33 8.29
CA ARG A 81 15.21 4.05 7.73
C ARG A 81 13.68 3.93 7.87
N PRO A 82 12.94 3.62 6.79
CA PRO A 82 11.52 3.33 6.90
C PRO A 82 11.29 1.97 7.59
N THR A 83 10.02 1.64 7.85
CA THR A 83 9.59 0.31 8.31
C THR A 83 10.06 -0.77 7.34
N ALA A 84 10.28 -1.98 7.84
CA ALA A 84 10.86 -3.06 7.04
C ALA A 84 10.04 -3.40 5.78
N CYS A 85 8.71 -3.27 5.84
CA CYS A 85 7.79 -3.47 4.72
C CYS A 85 8.06 -2.52 3.55
N TRP A 86 8.43 -1.26 3.83
CA TRP A 86 8.67 -0.24 2.82
C TRP A 86 10.11 -0.20 2.30
N ARG A 87 11.08 -0.70 3.07
CA ARG A 87 12.52 -0.65 2.71
C ARG A 87 12.82 -1.16 1.29
N PRO A 88 12.32 -2.33 0.83
CA PRO A 88 12.67 -2.85 -0.48
C PRO A 88 12.31 -1.90 -1.63
N LEU A 89 11.14 -1.25 -1.56
CA LEU A 89 10.69 -0.31 -2.58
C LEU A 89 11.66 0.88 -2.69
N PHE A 90 12.03 1.48 -1.56
CA PHE A 90 12.96 2.61 -1.56
C PHE A 90 14.39 2.23 -1.94
N GLU A 91 14.87 1.05 -1.54
CA GLU A 91 16.20 0.54 -1.91
C GLU A 91 16.32 0.26 -3.41
N LEU A 92 15.25 -0.23 -4.04
CA LEU A 92 15.26 -0.71 -5.43
C LEU A 92 14.58 0.25 -6.41
N ARG A 93 14.10 1.42 -5.95
CA ARG A 93 13.28 2.38 -6.72
C ARG A 93 13.83 2.82 -8.08
N GLY A 94 15.15 2.75 -8.29
CA GLY A 94 15.80 3.12 -9.56
C GLY A 94 16.35 1.93 -10.36
N HIS A 95 16.04 0.70 -9.95
CA HIS A 95 16.63 -0.50 -10.54
C HIS A 95 16.04 -0.80 -11.92
N ARG A 96 16.84 -0.65 -12.98
CA ARG A 96 16.42 -0.79 -14.39
C ARG A 96 15.91 -2.18 -14.79
N GLY A 97 16.18 -3.19 -13.96
CA GLY A 97 15.72 -4.56 -14.18
C GLY A 97 14.39 -4.93 -13.56
N ILE A 98 13.75 -3.98 -12.86
CA ILE A 98 12.46 -4.19 -12.23
C ILE A 98 11.40 -3.46 -13.04
N HIS A 99 10.32 -4.17 -13.35
CA HIS A 99 9.21 -3.63 -14.13
C HIS A 99 8.35 -2.67 -13.29
N PRO A 100 7.75 -1.61 -13.87
CA PRO A 100 6.80 -0.73 -13.18
C PRO A 100 5.72 -1.48 -12.40
N LEU A 101 5.15 -2.52 -12.99
CA LEU A 101 4.15 -3.37 -12.32
C LEU A 101 4.66 -3.99 -11.01
N GLN A 102 5.93 -4.41 -10.94
CA GLN A 102 6.51 -4.95 -9.71
C GLN A 102 6.61 -3.89 -8.61
N PHE A 103 6.90 -2.63 -8.97
CA PHE A 103 6.89 -1.52 -8.02
C PHE A 103 5.49 -1.22 -7.48
N ALA A 104 4.48 -1.23 -8.36
CA ALA A 104 3.08 -1.09 -7.95
C ALA A 104 2.68 -2.20 -6.96
N LEU A 105 2.92 -3.47 -7.32
CA LEU A 105 2.60 -4.62 -6.48
C LEU A 105 3.35 -4.62 -5.15
N ALA A 106 4.65 -4.28 -5.14
CA ALA A 106 5.42 -4.22 -3.91
C ALA A 106 4.96 -3.10 -2.96
N GLY A 107 4.52 -1.97 -3.51
CA GLY A 107 3.90 -0.90 -2.74
C GLY A 107 2.52 -1.27 -2.23
N MET A 108 1.68 -1.92 -3.04
CA MET A 108 0.38 -2.44 -2.61
C MET A 108 0.53 -3.47 -1.50
N ASN A 109 1.50 -4.39 -1.62
CA ASN A 109 1.82 -5.36 -0.57
C ASN A 109 2.17 -4.67 0.75
N ALA A 110 3.11 -3.71 0.72
CA ALA A 110 3.50 -2.97 1.93
C ALA A 110 2.33 -2.16 2.52
N HIS A 111 1.54 -1.51 1.67
CA HIS A 111 0.45 -0.66 2.14
C HIS A 111 -0.74 -1.49 2.65
N ILE A 112 -1.24 -2.44 1.87
CA ILE A 112 -2.41 -3.23 2.23
C ILE A 112 -2.10 -4.19 3.36
N GLU A 113 -0.98 -4.93 3.34
CA GLU A 113 -0.78 -5.99 4.34
C GLU A 113 -0.15 -5.50 5.65
N HIS A 114 0.49 -4.32 5.66
CA HIS A 114 1.08 -3.76 6.89
C HIS A 114 0.40 -2.46 7.35
N ASP A 115 0.24 -1.46 6.47
CA ASP A 115 -0.26 -0.16 6.89
C ASP A 115 -1.77 -0.18 7.18
N LEU A 116 -2.56 -0.92 6.40
CA LEU A 116 -4.02 -0.95 6.53
C LEU A 116 -4.48 -1.58 7.87
N PRO A 117 -3.96 -2.74 8.32
CA PRO A 117 -4.33 -3.31 9.62
C PRO A 117 -4.07 -2.36 10.78
N LEU A 118 -2.92 -1.67 10.74
CA LEU A 118 -2.56 -0.69 11.77
C LEU A 118 -3.47 0.55 11.71
N SER A 119 -3.89 0.97 10.52
CA SER A 119 -4.80 2.10 10.33
C SER A 119 -6.21 1.78 10.83
N VAL A 120 -6.71 0.57 10.61
CA VAL A 120 -7.99 0.10 11.15
C VAL A 120 -7.95 0.09 12.68
N VAL A 121 -6.89 -0.46 13.29
CA VAL A 121 -6.75 -0.49 14.75
C VAL A 121 -6.68 0.92 15.35
N ASP A 122 -5.95 1.84 14.72
CA ASP A 122 -5.85 3.22 15.20
C ASP A 122 -7.19 3.96 15.03
N LEU A 123 -7.93 3.75 13.93
CA LEU A 123 -9.28 4.27 13.72
C LEU A 123 -10.25 3.77 14.81
N CYS A 124 -10.30 2.45 15.04
CA CYS A 124 -11.17 1.84 16.04
C CYS A 124 -10.89 2.40 17.45
N ARG A 125 -9.61 2.60 17.80
CA ARG A 125 -9.22 3.26 19.06
C ARG A 125 -9.68 4.71 19.14
N GLU A 126 -9.49 5.47 18.06
CA GLU A 126 -9.87 6.87 18.00
C GLU A 126 -11.38 7.06 18.14
N LEU A 127 -12.18 6.20 17.50
CA LEU A 127 -13.63 6.25 17.54
C LEU A 127 -14.26 5.53 18.74
N GLY A 128 -13.48 4.77 19.51
CA GLY A 128 -13.98 3.92 20.59
C GLY A 128 -14.90 2.79 20.10
N ARG A 129 -14.62 2.25 18.91
CA ARG A 129 -15.41 1.20 18.24
C ARG A 129 -14.61 -0.10 18.14
N GLU A 130 -15.33 -1.21 18.11
CA GLU A 130 -14.79 -2.53 17.79
C GLU A 130 -14.62 -2.68 16.26
N PRO A 131 -13.67 -3.50 15.78
CA PRO A 131 -13.46 -3.73 14.35
C PRO A 131 -14.72 -4.16 13.59
N ALA A 132 -15.56 -5.00 14.21
CA ALA A 132 -16.82 -5.46 13.60
C ALA A 132 -17.76 -4.29 13.23
N GLU A 133 -17.65 -3.14 13.90
CA GLU A 133 -18.48 -1.96 13.62
C GLU A 133 -18.01 -1.17 12.39
N VAL A 134 -16.80 -1.42 11.87
CA VAL A 134 -16.25 -0.76 10.66
C VAL A 134 -16.07 -1.72 9.48
N GLU A 135 -16.37 -3.01 9.66
CA GLU A 135 -16.17 -4.07 8.66
C GLU A 135 -16.97 -3.83 7.37
N ALA A 136 -18.21 -3.36 7.48
CA ALA A 136 -19.09 -3.17 6.33
C ALA A 136 -18.49 -2.19 5.31
N ASP A 137 -18.03 -1.01 5.76
CA ASP A 137 -17.40 -0.03 4.88
C ASP A 137 -15.96 -0.44 4.47
N TYR A 138 -15.26 -1.19 5.33
CA TYR A 138 -13.98 -1.81 4.96
C TYR A 138 -14.12 -2.74 3.75
N LEU A 139 -15.14 -3.60 3.74
CA LEU A 139 -15.41 -4.52 2.63
C LEU A 139 -15.92 -3.78 1.39
N ARG A 140 -16.69 -2.70 1.59
CA ARG A 140 -17.25 -1.91 0.48
C ARG A 140 -16.18 -1.31 -0.42
N ILE A 141 -15.03 -0.92 0.13
CA ILE A 141 -13.87 -0.44 -0.65
C ILE A 141 -13.38 -1.46 -1.68
N ASN A 142 -13.55 -2.77 -1.46
CA ASN A 142 -13.04 -3.81 -2.38
C ASN A 142 -13.58 -3.61 -3.81
N ALA A 143 -14.83 -3.18 -3.96
CA ALA A 143 -15.44 -2.93 -5.26
C ALA A 143 -14.81 -1.74 -6.00
N LEU A 144 -14.27 -0.75 -5.28
CA LEU A 144 -13.50 0.36 -5.87
C LEU A 144 -12.11 -0.11 -6.27
N LEU A 145 -11.48 -0.93 -5.44
CA LEU A 145 -10.14 -1.45 -5.70
C LEU A 145 -10.10 -2.40 -6.89
N ALA A 146 -11.14 -3.21 -7.11
CA ALA A 146 -11.24 -4.04 -8.30
C ALA A 146 -11.22 -3.21 -9.60
N GLN A 147 -11.89 -2.06 -9.63
CA GLN A 147 -11.88 -1.16 -10.79
C GLN A 147 -10.48 -0.61 -11.07
N VAL A 148 -9.72 -0.29 -10.01
CA VAL A 148 -8.35 0.21 -10.15
C VAL A 148 -7.40 -0.91 -10.54
N GLU A 149 -7.58 -2.14 -10.04
CA GLU A 149 -6.77 -3.28 -10.46
C GLU A 149 -6.86 -3.49 -11.98
N ASP A 150 -8.08 -3.48 -12.53
CA ASP A 150 -8.30 -3.63 -13.97
C ASP A 150 -7.58 -2.52 -14.75
N GLN A 151 -7.67 -1.27 -14.30
CA GLN A 151 -6.98 -0.14 -14.93
C GLN A 151 -5.45 -0.26 -14.84
N VAL A 152 -4.90 -0.63 -13.68
CA VAL A 152 -3.46 -0.80 -13.47
C VAL A 152 -2.93 -1.94 -14.34
N ARG A 153 -3.70 -3.01 -14.48
CA ARG A 153 -3.37 -4.14 -15.35
C ARG A 153 -3.34 -3.68 -16.81
N ASP A 154 -4.32 -2.92 -17.27
CA ASP A 154 -4.37 -2.42 -18.64
C ASP A 154 -3.23 -1.43 -18.95
N GLU A 155 -2.86 -0.58 -18.00
CA GLU A 155 -1.80 0.43 -18.17
C GLU A 155 -0.38 -0.12 -18.03
N LEU A 156 -0.17 -1.10 -17.14
CA LEU A 156 1.17 -1.58 -16.76
C LEU A 156 1.49 -2.99 -17.26
N LEU A 157 0.57 -3.70 -17.93
CA LEU A 157 0.95 -4.96 -18.57
C LEU A 157 1.87 -4.69 -19.78
N PRO A 158 2.88 -5.54 -20.00
CA PRO A 158 3.75 -5.43 -21.16
C PRO A 158 2.96 -5.55 -22.46
N GLY A 159 3.21 -4.64 -23.40
CA GLY A 159 2.72 -4.74 -24.76
C GLY A 159 3.33 -5.93 -25.53
N PRO A 160 2.81 -6.23 -26.73
CA PRO A 160 3.24 -7.38 -27.54
C PRO A 160 4.72 -7.33 -27.96
N GLU A 161 5.40 -6.19 -27.81
CA GLU A 161 6.86 -6.06 -28.00
C GLU A 161 7.72 -6.57 -26.82
N GLN A 162 7.13 -6.93 -25.68
CA GLN A 162 7.83 -7.35 -24.45
C GLN A 162 7.50 -8.81 -24.04
N LEU A 163 7.31 -9.71 -25.01
CA LEU A 163 6.90 -11.10 -24.79
C LEU A 163 7.80 -11.87 -23.82
N ASP A 164 9.11 -11.59 -23.81
CA ASP A 164 10.09 -12.24 -22.92
C ASP A 164 9.83 -11.97 -21.43
N LEU A 165 9.09 -10.91 -21.11
CA LEU A 165 8.69 -10.53 -19.76
C LEU A 165 7.26 -10.97 -19.40
N ALA A 166 6.47 -11.43 -20.38
CA ALA A 166 5.07 -11.77 -20.17
C ALA A 166 4.92 -12.94 -19.18
N ASP A 167 5.63 -14.05 -19.38
CA ASP A 167 5.51 -15.24 -18.52
C ASP A 167 5.96 -14.98 -17.07
N PRO A 168 7.13 -14.34 -16.80
CA PRO A 168 7.53 -13.99 -15.43
C PRO A 168 6.59 -12.98 -14.77
N LEU A 169 6.09 -11.97 -15.49
CA LEU A 169 5.16 -10.99 -14.94
C LEU A 169 3.79 -11.62 -14.64
N LEU A 170 3.27 -12.45 -15.54
CA LEU A 170 2.05 -13.22 -15.31
C LEU A 170 2.17 -14.13 -14.09
N HIS A 171 3.35 -14.72 -13.84
CA HIS A 171 3.60 -15.46 -12.61
C HIS A 171 3.55 -14.56 -11.36
N VAL A 172 4.23 -13.40 -11.38
CA VAL A 172 4.21 -12.43 -10.27
C VAL A 172 2.78 -11.93 -9.97
N ILE A 173 2.04 -11.58 -11.01
CA ILE A 173 0.63 -11.21 -10.96
C ILE A 173 -0.22 -12.35 -10.42
N GLY A 174 0.03 -13.59 -10.87
CA GLY A 174 -0.76 -14.75 -10.46
C GLY A 174 -0.56 -15.14 -8.99
N VAL A 175 0.58 -14.78 -8.40
CA VAL A 175 0.91 -15.07 -7.00
C VAL A 175 0.34 -14.03 -6.03
N TRP A 176 0.09 -12.79 -6.48
CA TRP A 176 -0.38 -11.70 -5.63
C TRP A 176 -1.76 -11.21 -6.06
N SER A 177 -2.73 -11.23 -5.14
CA SER A 177 -4.13 -10.84 -5.38
C SER A 177 -4.56 -9.83 -4.33
N ILE A 178 -5.17 -8.73 -4.77
CA ILE A 178 -5.64 -7.67 -3.88
C ILE A 178 -6.67 -8.19 -2.87
N ASP A 179 -7.57 -9.06 -3.30
CA ASP A 179 -8.59 -9.67 -2.44
C ASP A 179 -7.94 -10.47 -1.31
N ARG A 180 -6.97 -11.33 -1.64
CA ARG A 180 -6.24 -12.11 -0.62
C ARG A 180 -5.42 -11.23 0.32
N ALA A 181 -4.78 -10.18 -0.20
CA ALA A 181 -4.05 -9.22 0.60
C ALA A 181 -4.99 -8.50 1.58
N ARG A 182 -6.21 -8.17 1.16
CA ARG A 182 -7.22 -7.53 2.01
C ARG A 182 -7.84 -8.48 3.04
N ASP A 183 -8.05 -9.74 2.70
CA ASP A 183 -8.46 -10.76 3.67
C ASP A 183 -7.40 -10.94 4.76
N ALA A 184 -6.12 -11.02 4.34
CA ALA A 184 -4.98 -11.11 5.26
C ALA A 184 -4.84 -9.84 6.12
N ALA A 185 -5.08 -8.66 5.53
CA ALA A 185 -5.07 -7.40 6.24
C ALA A 185 -6.19 -7.33 7.29
N TRP A 186 -7.39 -7.79 6.96
CA TRP A 186 -8.50 -7.85 7.91
C TRP A 186 -8.22 -8.80 9.07
N ALA A 187 -7.73 -10.01 8.78
CA ALA A 187 -7.32 -10.97 9.81
C ALA A 187 -6.21 -10.39 10.72
N SER A 188 -5.25 -9.66 10.14
CA SER A 188 -4.21 -8.98 10.89
C SER A 188 -4.76 -7.85 11.75
N ALA A 189 -5.76 -7.10 11.29
CA ALA A 189 -6.41 -6.05 12.06
C ALA A 189 -7.12 -6.63 13.30
N LEU A 190 -7.86 -7.72 13.13
CA LEU A 190 -8.51 -8.44 14.24
C LEU A 190 -7.49 -8.97 15.25
N ALA A 191 -6.41 -9.61 14.77
CA ALA A 191 -5.34 -10.08 15.65
C ALA A 191 -4.65 -8.92 16.40
N LEU A 192 -4.29 -7.85 15.71
CA LEU A 192 -3.68 -6.66 16.32
C LEU A 192 -4.60 -5.99 17.33
N TRP A 193 -5.92 -6.01 17.08
CA TRP A 193 -6.91 -5.53 18.00
C TRP A 193 -6.91 -6.37 19.27
N GLU A 194 -7.05 -7.69 19.21
CA GLU A 194 -7.05 -8.54 20.41
C GLU A 194 -5.73 -8.47 21.20
N LEU A 195 -4.60 -8.41 20.49
CA LEU A 195 -3.28 -8.35 21.10
C LEU A 195 -2.91 -6.96 21.65
N ARG A 196 -3.80 -5.96 21.50
CA ARG A 196 -3.51 -4.54 21.79
C ARG A 196 -3.21 -4.26 23.26
N GLU A 197 -3.82 -5.03 24.17
CA GLU A 197 -3.64 -4.90 25.62
C GLU A 197 -2.48 -5.77 26.14
N LEU A 198 -1.77 -6.48 25.26
CA LEU A 198 -0.64 -7.34 25.61
C LEU A 198 0.68 -6.62 25.29
N PRO A 199 1.37 -6.03 26.28
CA PRO A 199 2.47 -5.09 26.05
C PRO A 199 3.71 -5.70 25.39
N PHE A 200 3.87 -7.03 25.45
CA PHE A 200 4.97 -7.73 24.77
C PHE A 200 4.53 -8.37 23.45
N VAL A 201 3.36 -9.01 23.43
CA VAL A 201 2.90 -9.81 22.28
C VAL A 201 2.44 -8.90 21.13
N GLY A 202 1.71 -7.82 21.41
CA GLY A 202 1.26 -6.88 20.38
C GLY A 202 2.42 -6.27 19.59
N PRO A 203 3.45 -5.69 20.23
CA PRO A 203 4.62 -5.17 19.53
C PRO A 203 5.43 -6.25 18.80
N ALA A 204 5.55 -7.45 19.36
CA ALA A 204 6.23 -8.56 18.69
C ALA A 204 5.50 -8.98 17.42
N PHE A 205 4.17 -9.07 17.44
CA PHE A 205 3.35 -9.37 16.27
C PHE A 205 3.49 -8.28 15.19
N ARG A 206 3.41 -6.99 15.56
CA ARG A 206 3.65 -5.86 14.63
C ARG A 206 5.02 -5.96 13.96
N THR A 207 6.06 -6.28 14.73
CA THR A 207 7.43 -6.44 14.22
C THR A 207 7.53 -7.62 13.24
N ALA A 208 6.88 -8.74 13.56
CA ALA A 208 6.85 -9.90 12.69
C ALA A 208 6.12 -9.61 11.38
N LEU A 209 4.96 -8.93 11.44
CA LEU A 209 4.19 -8.48 10.28
C LEU A 209 5.01 -7.54 9.38
N ASP A 210 5.65 -6.52 9.96
CA ASP A 210 6.53 -5.60 9.22
C ASP A 210 7.64 -6.34 8.48
N GLY A 211 8.30 -7.29 9.17
CA GLY A 211 9.35 -8.12 8.58
C GLY A 211 8.87 -9.06 7.49
N SER A 212 7.73 -9.75 7.67
CA SER A 212 7.20 -10.70 6.68
C SER A 212 6.74 -9.99 5.42
N VAL A 213 6.02 -8.87 5.57
CA VAL A 213 5.58 -8.05 4.42
C VAL A 213 6.81 -7.50 3.68
N GLY A 214 7.85 -7.06 4.39
CA GLY A 214 9.11 -6.64 3.77
C GLY A 214 9.84 -7.75 3.00
N MET A 215 9.75 -8.99 3.47
CA MET A 215 10.30 -10.14 2.73
C MET A 215 9.56 -10.36 1.41
N VAL A 216 8.22 -10.29 1.42
CA VAL A 216 7.39 -10.42 0.22
C VAL A 216 7.65 -9.28 -0.76
N SER A 217 7.69 -8.02 -0.29
CA SER A 217 8.02 -6.88 -1.15
C SER A 217 9.39 -7.03 -1.81
N ARG A 218 10.39 -7.60 -1.13
CA ARG A 218 11.70 -7.89 -1.75
C ARG A 218 11.62 -8.98 -2.83
N ALA A 219 10.82 -10.02 -2.61
CA ALA A 219 10.60 -11.08 -3.60
C ALA A 219 9.88 -10.54 -4.84
N LEU A 220 8.84 -9.72 -4.66
CA LEU A 220 8.10 -9.06 -5.75
C LEU A 220 9.01 -8.17 -6.62
N LEU A 221 10.05 -7.59 -6.02
CA LEU A 221 11.02 -6.73 -6.68
C LEU A 221 12.24 -7.49 -7.26
N THR A 222 12.12 -8.80 -7.49
CA THR A 222 13.19 -9.58 -8.14
C THR A 222 13.37 -9.11 -9.59
N PRO A 223 14.57 -8.67 -10.02
CA PRO A 223 14.80 -8.23 -11.39
C PRO A 223 14.51 -9.32 -12.43
N LEU A 224 13.79 -8.98 -13.50
CA LEU A 224 13.33 -9.94 -14.52
C LEU A 224 14.26 -10.06 -15.73
N ASN A 225 15.11 -9.06 -15.98
CA ASN A 225 16.04 -9.04 -17.11
C ASN A 225 17.36 -9.81 -16.86
N GLY A 226 17.36 -10.77 -15.92
CA GLY A 226 18.55 -11.50 -15.46
C GLY A 226 18.74 -12.92 -16.02
N ARG A 227 17.88 -13.43 -16.91
CA ARG A 227 18.07 -14.77 -17.51
C ARG A 227 18.92 -14.71 -18.79
N GLY A 228 20.22 -15.01 -18.65
CA GLY A 228 20.96 -15.78 -19.68
C GLY A 228 22.01 -15.07 -20.54
N ARG A 229 23.10 -14.55 -19.96
CA ARG A 229 24.44 -14.75 -20.55
C ARG A 229 25.33 -15.39 -19.51
N LEU A 230 25.45 -16.72 -19.56
CA LEU A 230 26.58 -17.39 -18.95
C LEU A 230 27.85 -16.87 -19.65
N PRO A 231 28.90 -16.46 -18.91
CA PRO A 231 30.19 -16.19 -19.54
C PRO A 231 30.69 -17.49 -20.19
N ALA A 232 31.11 -17.38 -21.45
CA ALA A 232 31.81 -18.44 -22.18
C ALA A 232 33.18 -18.72 -21.56
#